data_AF-A0A977ID53-F1
#
_entry.id   AF-A0A977ID53-F1
#
_cell.length_a   1.000
_cell.length_b   1.000
_cell.length_c   1.000
_cell.angle_alpha   90.00
_cell.angle_beta   90.00
_cell.angle_gamma   90.00
#
_symmetry.space_group_name_H-M   'P 1'
#
loop_
_entity.id
_entity.type
_entity.pdbx_description
1 polymer ?
#
loop_
_entity_poly.entity_id
_entity_poly.type
_entity_poly.pdbx_seq_one_letter_code
_entity_poly.pdbx_strand_id
1 'polypeptide(L)'
;MSATATAVEYYNRKFGDSAQAAFIHLVREIGEIAFAMEKQNAEHAKLEITESIALLHYLAAKYNLDVPASMQALYSKKLEALKAK
;
A
#
# COMPACT_ATOMS: atom_id res chain seq x y z
N MET A 1 7.72 -8.68 16.60
CA MET A 1 6.70 -7.98 15.77
C MET A 1 6.98 -8.31 14.32
N SER A 2 5.94 -8.49 13.49
CA SER A 2 6.11 -8.62 12.04
C SER A 2 6.46 -7.27 11.40
N ALA A 3 7.05 -7.27 10.20
CA ALA A 3 7.36 -6.03 9.48
C ALA A 3 6.12 -5.14 9.30
N THR A 4 4.98 -5.77 8.96
CA THR A 4 3.67 -5.10 8.86
C THR A 4 3.24 -4.48 10.19
N ALA A 5 3.40 -5.19 11.32
CA ALA A 5 3.03 -4.65 12.63
C ALA A 5 3.88 -3.42 13.00
N THR A 6 5.19 -3.44 12.69
CA THR A 6 6.08 -2.30 12.90
C THR A 6 5.66 -1.08 12.05
N ALA A 7 5.32 -1.29 10.78
CA ALA A 7 4.84 -0.23 9.88
C ALA A 7 3.52 0.37 10.36
N VAL A 8 2.55 -0.47 10.73
CA VAL A 8 1.24 -0.03 11.25
C VAL A 8 1.43 0.77 12.54
N GLU A 9 2.28 0.32 13.46
CA GLU A 9 2.59 1.05 14.68
C GLU A 9 3.21 2.43 14.40
N TYR A 10 4.16 2.51 13.48
CA TYR A 10 4.75 3.79 13.07
C TYR A 10 3.70 4.77 12.53
N TYR A 11 2.85 4.32 11.60
CA TYR A 11 1.84 5.19 11.00
C TYR A 11 0.67 5.51 11.95
N ASN A 12 0.35 4.63 12.90
CA ASN A 12 -0.54 4.96 14.02
C ASN A 12 0.01 6.13 14.82
N ARG A 13 1.32 6.17 15.10
CA ARG A 13 1.94 7.31 15.80
C ARG A 13 2.01 8.57 14.93
N LYS A 14 2.29 8.42 13.63
CA LYS A 14 2.44 9.55 12.69
C LYS A 14 1.11 10.23 12.36
N PHE A 15 0.06 9.46 12.12
CA PHE A 15 -1.22 9.96 11.62
C PHE A 15 -2.39 9.80 12.59
N GLY A 16 -2.22 9.05 13.67
CA GLY A 16 -3.30 8.75 14.61
C GLY A 16 -4.44 8.03 13.91
N ASP A 17 -5.62 8.65 13.95
CA ASP A 17 -6.85 8.16 13.31
C ASP A 17 -7.16 8.85 11.96
N SER A 18 -6.28 9.72 11.48
CA SER A 18 -6.49 10.43 10.22
C SER A 18 -6.12 9.57 9.01
N ALA A 19 -7.05 8.71 8.59
CA ALA A 19 -6.91 7.94 7.35
C ALA A 19 -6.74 8.85 6.12
N GLN A 20 -7.35 10.05 6.14
CA GLN A 20 -7.19 11.05 5.07
C GLN A 20 -5.75 11.55 4.95
N ALA A 21 -5.10 11.89 6.07
CA ALA A 21 -3.71 12.35 6.06
C ALA A 21 -2.76 11.26 5.56
N ALA A 22 -2.98 10.02 5.99
CA ALA A 22 -2.22 8.87 5.51
C ALA A 22 -2.43 8.61 4.01
N PHE A 23 -3.66 8.75 3.50
CA PHE A 23 -3.93 8.61 2.08
C PHE A 23 -3.26 9.71 1.25
N ILE A 24 -3.28 10.95 1.72
CA ILE A 24 -2.56 12.06 1.06
C ILE A 24 -1.05 11.78 1.02
N HIS A 25 -0.47 11.23 2.09
CA HIS A 25 0.94 10.83 2.09
C HIS A 25 1.21 9.69 1.09
N LEU A 26 0.35 8.68 1.01
CA LEU A 26 0.46 7.61 0.01
C LEU A 26 0.49 8.17 -1.42
N VAL A 27 -0.35 9.16 -1.74
CA VAL A 27 -0.34 9.81 -3.06
C VAL A 27 0.99 10.51 -3.35
N ARG A 28 1.64 11.08 -2.33
CA ARG A 28 2.96 11.70 -2.48
C ARG A 28 4.02 10.65 -2.77
N GLU A 29 4.02 9.53 -2.05
CA GLU A 29 4.98 8.44 -2.30
C GLU A 29 4.81 7.83 -3.70
N ILE A 30 3.56 7.74 -4.20
CA ILE A 30 3.31 7.35 -5.59
C ILE A 30 3.93 8.34 -6.58
N GLY A 31 3.91 9.64 -6.28
CA GLY A 31 4.60 10.67 -7.04
C GLY A 31 6.12 10.49 -7.05
N GLU A 32 6.70 10.16 -5.89
CA GLU A 32 8.14 9.88 -5.77
C GLU A 32 8.55 8.60 -6.51
N ILE A 33 7.69 7.56 -6.53
CA ILE A 33 7.90 6.38 -7.39
C ILE A 33 8.00 6.80 -8.86
N ALA A 34 7.05 7.61 -9.33
CA ALA A 34 7.03 8.07 -10.72
C ALA A 34 8.30 8.88 -11.04
N PHE A 35 8.67 9.81 -10.16
CA PHE A 35 9.89 10.60 -10.31
C PHE A 35 11.15 9.72 -10.34
N ALA A 36 11.28 8.75 -9.43
CA ALA A 36 12.41 7.83 -9.39
C ALA A 36 12.52 7.01 -10.69
N MET A 37 11.39 6.58 -11.26
CA MET A 37 11.35 5.89 -12.55
C MET A 37 11.82 6.79 -13.70
N GLU A 38 11.37 8.05 -13.75
CA GLU A 38 11.84 9.03 -14.75
C GLU A 38 13.34 9.25 -14.68
N LYS A 39 13.91 9.21 -13.46
CA LYS A 39 15.36 9.34 -13.23
C LYS A 39 16.14 8.04 -13.38
N GLN A 40 15.49 6.93 -13.75
CA GLN A 40 16.09 5.60 -13.79
C GLN A 40 16.77 5.19 -12.47
N ASN A 41 16.27 5.70 -11.35
CA ASN A 41 16.80 5.43 -10.02
C ASN A 41 16.03 4.29 -9.35
N ALA A 42 16.47 3.06 -9.63
CA ALA A 42 15.80 1.86 -9.13
C ALA A 42 15.82 1.73 -7.60
N GLU A 43 16.87 2.19 -6.92
CA GLU A 43 16.96 2.09 -5.46
C GLU A 43 15.96 3.03 -4.77
N HIS A 44 15.82 4.26 -5.29
CA HIS A 44 14.80 5.19 -4.80
C HIS A 44 13.40 4.63 -5.08
N ALA A 45 13.12 4.13 -6.28
CA ALA A 45 11.82 3.53 -6.58
C ALA A 45 11.46 2.36 -5.64
N LYS A 46 12.43 1.50 -5.29
CA LYS A 46 12.22 0.39 -4.33
C LYS A 46 11.87 0.91 -2.93
N LEU A 47 12.52 1.98 -2.49
CA LEU A 47 12.23 2.60 -1.20
C LEU A 47 10.78 3.10 -1.16
N GLU A 48 10.38 3.88 -2.16
CA GLU A 48 9.04 4.48 -2.20
C GLU A 48 7.91 3.46 -2.41
N ILE A 49 8.19 2.38 -3.16
CA ILE A 49 7.29 1.22 -3.23
C ILE A 49 7.13 0.59 -1.84
N THR A 50 8.22 0.44 -1.09
CA THR A 50 8.20 -0.15 0.25
C THR A 50 7.39 0.71 1.22
N GLU A 51 7.60 2.03 1.21
CA GLU A 51 6.80 2.97 2.02
C GLU A 51 5.32 2.93 1.63
N SER A 52 5.02 2.89 0.34
CA SER A 52 3.65 2.80 -0.18
C SER A 52 2.96 1.51 0.29
N ILE A 53 3.64 0.36 0.24
CA ILE A 53 3.11 -0.92 0.76
C ILE A 53 2.84 -0.83 2.27
N ALA A 54 3.76 -0.24 3.03
CA ALA A 54 3.62 -0.04 4.46
C ALA A 54 2.41 0.85 4.81
N LEU A 55 2.20 1.93 4.05
CA LEU A 55 1.03 2.82 4.18
C LEU A 55 -0.28 2.10 3.85
N LEU A 56 -0.30 1.28 2.80
CA LEU A 56 -1.48 0.50 2.43
C LEU A 56 -1.85 -0.50 3.53
N HIS A 57 -0.88 -1.10 4.21
CA HIS A 57 -1.15 -1.94 5.37
C HIS A 57 -1.72 -1.18 6.55
N TYR A 58 -1.22 0.03 6.83
CA TYR A 58 -1.82 0.92 7.85
C TYR A 58 -3.27 1.28 7.50
N LEU A 59 -3.54 1.68 6.26
CA LEU A 59 -4.88 2.00 5.80
C LEU A 59 -5.81 0.78 5.89
N ALA A 60 -5.35 -0.39 5.45
CA ALA A 60 -6.10 -1.64 5.58
C ALA A 60 -6.48 -1.94 7.04
N ALA A 61 -5.56 -1.74 7.99
CA ALA A 61 -5.84 -1.90 9.41
C ALA A 61 -6.92 -0.92 9.90
N LYS A 62 -6.89 0.35 9.46
CA LYS A 62 -7.92 1.36 9.81
C LYS A 62 -9.31 1.02 9.27
N TYR A 63 -9.38 0.38 8.11
CA TYR A 63 -10.64 -0.08 7.51
C TYR A 63 -11.04 -1.52 7.91
N ASN A 64 -10.30 -2.15 8.84
CA ASN A 64 -10.49 -3.55 9.24
C ASN A 64 -10.54 -4.50 8.03
N LEU A 65 -9.66 -4.28 7.05
CA LEU A 65 -9.61 -5.00 5.79
C LEU A 65 -8.65 -6.20 5.90
N ASP A 66 -9.18 -7.41 5.69
CA ASP A 66 -8.36 -8.60 5.43
C ASP A 66 -7.87 -8.57 3.97
N VAL A 67 -6.67 -8.04 3.76
CA VAL A 67 -6.09 -7.85 2.43
C VAL A 67 -5.90 -9.17 1.67
N PRO A 68 -5.26 -10.21 2.24
CA PRO A 68 -5.15 -11.51 1.56
C PRO A 68 -6.50 -12.11 1.14
N ALA A 69 -7.48 -12.16 2.05
CA ALA A 69 -8.79 -12.74 1.73
C ALA A 69 -9.54 -11.91 0.67
N SER A 70 -9.48 -10.58 0.78
CA SER A 70 -10.13 -9.66 -0.16
C SER A 70 -9.51 -9.73 -1.56
N MET A 71 -8.17 -9.82 -1.64
CA MET A 71 -7.47 -10.02 -2.91
C MET A 71 -7.84 -11.36 -3.53
N GLN A 72 -7.83 -12.45 -2.75
CA GLN A 72 -8.18 -13.78 -3.24
C GLN A 72 -9.59 -13.79 -3.83
N ALA A 73 -10.57 -13.23 -3.12
CA ALA A 73 -11.96 -13.16 -3.56
C ALA A 73 -12.13 -12.29 -4.82
N LEU A 74 -11.50 -11.11 -4.86
CA LEU A 74 -11.60 -10.19 -5.99
C LEU A 74 -10.94 -10.76 -7.25
N TYR A 75 -9.71 -11.25 -7.13
CA TYR A 75 -8.92 -11.66 -8.29
C TYR A 75 -9.28 -13.05 -8.79
N SER A 76 -9.80 -13.96 -7.95
CA SER A 76 -10.36 -15.23 -8.44
C SER A 76 -11.50 -14.99 -9.43
N LYS A 77 -12.43 -14.09 -9.09
CA LYS A 77 -13.54 -13.69 -9.98
C LYS A 77 -13.03 -13.05 -11.28
N LYS A 78 -12.02 -12.17 -11.18
CA LYS A 78 -11.43 -11.54 -12.37
C LYS A 78 -10.74 -12.57 -13.28
N LEU A 79 -10.05 -13.55 -12.70
CA LEU A 79 -9.41 -14.64 -13.46
C LEU A 79 -10.43 -15.55 -14.14
N GLU A 80 -11.54 -15.88 -13.47
CA GLU A 80 -12.64 -16.62 -14.06
C GLU A 80 -13.23 -15.90 -15.28
N ALA A 81 -13.46 -14.59 -15.17
CA ALA A 81 -13.96 -13.77 -16.28
C ALA A 81 -13.01 -13.74 -17.49
N LEU A 82 -11.69 -13.85 -17.28
CA LEU A 82 -10.71 -13.95 -18.36
C LEU A 82 -10.72 -15.32 -19.03
N LYS A 83 -11.06 -16.40 -18.30
CA LYS A 83 -11.16 -17.77 -18.85
C LYS A 83 -12.46 -18.02 -19.62
N ALA A 84 -13.48 -17.21 -19.38
CA ALA A 84 -14.77 -17.30 -20.06
C ALA A 84 -14.81 -16.56 -21.41
N LYS A 85 -13.68 -15.94 -21.82
CA LYS A 85 -13.46 -15.33 -23.13
C LYS A 85 -12.65 -16.26 -24.02
#